data_AF-A0A2I0VY17-F1
#
_entry.id   AF-A0A2I0VY17-F1
#
_cell.length_a   1.000
_cell.length_b   1.000
_cell.length_c   1.000
_cell.angle_alpha   90.00
_cell.angle_beta   90.00
_cell.angle_gamma   90.00
#
_symmetry.space_group_name_H-M   'P 1'
#
loop_
_entity.id
_entity.type
_entity.pdbx_description
1 polymer ?
#
loop_
_entity_poly.entity_id
_entity_poly.type
_entity_poly.pdbx_seq_one_letter_code
_entity_poly.pdbx_strand_id
1 'polypeptide(L)' 'MLTFDPRKRITVEGALDHPYLASLHDISDEPICIAPFSFDFEQHALSEEQMKELIYLFIGATHSI' A
#
# COMPACT_ATOMS: atom_id res chain seq x y z
N MET A 1 8.27 -1.95 17.26
CA MET A 1 8.82 -2.11 15.90
C MET A 1 9.82 -3.26 15.80
N LEU A 2 10.92 -3.24 16.55
CA LEU A 2 11.93 -4.31 16.49
C LEU A 2 11.57 -5.46 17.46
N THR A 3 10.77 -6.41 16.98
CA THR A 3 10.43 -7.63 17.72
C THR A 3 10.59 -8.84 16.82
N PHE A 4 11.06 -9.96 17.40
CA PHE A 4 11.20 -11.24 16.68
C PHE A 4 9.84 -11.75 16.20
N ASP A 5 8.84 -11.72 17.08
CA ASP A 5 7.47 -12.08 16.74
C ASP A 5 6.82 -10.92 15.95
N PRO A 6 6.41 -11.13 14.69
CA PRO A 6 5.77 -10.10 13.88
C PRO A 6 4.44 -9.64 14.46
N ARG A 7 3.71 -10.50 15.17
CA ARG A 7 2.41 -10.16 15.78
C ARG A 7 2.55 -9.22 16.97
N LYS A 8 3.76 -9.12 17.54
CA LYS A 8 4.10 -8.21 18.65
C LYS A 8 4.65 -6.87 18.16
N ARG A 9 4.78 -6.66 16.84
CA ARG A 9 5.16 -5.37 16.30
C ARG A 9 4.01 -4.39 16.49
N ILE A 10 4.35 -3.15 16.83
CA ILE A 10 3.40 -2.04 16.87
C ILE A 10 2.75 -1.88 15.50
N THR A 11 1.46 -1.52 15.46
CA THR A 11 0.76 -1.22 14.21
C THR A 11 1.18 0.15 13.68
N VAL A 12 0.77 0.49 12.45
CA VAL A 12 1.07 1.80 11.86
C VAL A 12 0.39 2.90 12.66
N GLU A 13 -0.88 2.71 13.02
CA GLU A 13 -1.68 3.65 13.80
C GLU A 13 -1.05 3.88 15.18
N GLY A 14 -0.70 2.80 15.89
CA GLY A 14 -0.05 2.94 17.19
C GLY A 14 1.35 3.57 17.13
N ALA A 15 2.02 3.50 15.97
CA ALA A 15 3.29 4.19 15.76
C ALA A 15 3.10 5.69 15.47
N LEU A 16 2.06 6.07 14.73
CA LEU A 16 1.70 7.46 14.45
C LEU A 16 1.27 8.20 15.73
N ASP A 17 0.54 7.53 16.61
CA ASP A 17 0.16 8.04 17.95
C ASP A 17 1.34 8.14 18.95
N HIS A 18 2.54 7.67 18.59
CA HIS A 18 3.66 7.63 19.52
C HIS A 18 4.17 9.05 19.86
N PRO A 19 4.50 9.37 21.14
CA PRO A 19 4.94 10.71 21.54
C PRO A 19 6.13 11.29 20.77
N TYR A 20 6.93 10.42 20.16
CA TYR A 20 8.03 10.82 19.28
C TYR A 20 7.57 11.56 18.01
N LEU A 21 6.41 11.20 17.46
CA LEU A 21 5.83 11.80 16.26
C LEU A 21 4.76 12.86 16.58
N ALA A 22 4.46 13.12 17.85
CA ALA A 22 3.38 14.01 18.26
C ALA A 22 3.47 15.44 17.69
N SER A 23 4.67 15.94 17.35
CA SER A 23 4.84 17.25 16.72
C SER A 23 4.48 17.27 15.22
N LEU A 24 4.34 16.10 14.59
CA LEU A 24 4.09 15.93 13.16
C LEU A 24 2.77 15.23 12.87
N HIS A 25 2.20 14.54 13.87
CA HIS A 25 0.99 13.74 13.71
C HIS A 25 -0.24 14.61 13.48
N ASP A 26 -0.92 14.41 12.35
CA ASP A 26 -2.18 15.06 11.99
C ASP A 26 -3.12 14.03 11.32
N ILE A 27 -4.22 13.71 12.02
CA ILE A 27 -5.22 12.73 11.57
C ILE A 27 -5.86 13.15 10.22
N SER A 28 -5.95 14.45 9.95
CA SER A 28 -6.57 14.95 8.72
C SER A 28 -5.69 14.73 7.48
N ASP A 29 -4.36 14.67 7.67
CA ASP A 29 -3.36 14.44 6.62
C ASP A 29 -2.91 12.97 6.54
N GLU A 30 -3.48 12.08 7.37
CA GLU A 30 -3.15 10.65 7.45
C GLU A 30 -4.36 9.75 7.10
N PRO A 31 -4.80 9.70 5.82
CA PRO A 31 -5.98 8.96 5.42
C PRO A 31 -5.75 7.44 5.34
N ILE A 32 -6.82 6.68 5.59
CA ILE A 32 -6.85 5.22 5.39
C ILE A 32 -7.41 4.93 3.98
N CYS A 33 -6.75 4.02 3.26
CA CYS A 33 -7.29 3.50 2.01
C CYS A 33 -8.50 2.58 2.28
N ILE A 34 -9.70 3.03 1.91
CA ILE A 34 -10.95 2.29 2.16
C ILE A 34 -11.03 1.04 1.27
N ALA A 35 -10.50 1.12 0.05
CA ALA A 35 -10.46 0.00 -0.88
C ALA A 35 -9.17 -0.81 -0.65
N PRO A 36 -9.25 -2.12 -0.34
CA PRO A 36 -8.06 -2.95 -0.31
C PRO A 36 -7.47 -3.05 -1.72
N PHE A 37 -6.14 -3.08 -1.80
CA PHE A 37 -5.45 -3.34 -3.06
C PHE A 37 -5.72 -4.80 -3.50
N SER A 38 -6.15 -4.99 -4.74
CA SER A 38 -6.36 -6.34 -5.30
C SER A 38 -5.04 -6.91 -5.82
N PHE A 39 -4.70 -8.11 -5.34
CA PHE A 39 -3.55 -8.91 -5.80
C PHE A 39 -3.97 -10.00 -6.80
N ASP A 40 -5.13 -9.87 -7.44
CA ASP A 40 -5.67 -10.92 -8.33
C ASP A 40 -4.75 -11.19 -9.53
N PHE A 41 -3.96 -10.21 -9.96
CA PHE A 41 -3.00 -10.36 -11.05
C PHE A 41 -1.80 -11.25 -10.69
N GLU A 42 -1.37 -11.29 -9.42
CA GLU A 42 -0.21 -12.10 -8.98
C GLU A 42 -0.55 -13.59 -8.86
N GLN A 43 -1.83 -13.91 -8.70
CA GLN A 43 -2.31 -15.29 -8.60
C GLN A 43 -2.28 -16.02 -9.95
N HIS A 44 -2.13 -15.28 -11.06
CA HIS A 44 -2.08 -15.83 -12.40
C HIS A 44 -0.62 -15.89 -12.87
N ALA A 45 -0.20 -17.05 -13.40
CA ALA A 45 1.06 -17.15 -14.11
C ALA A 45 0.91 -16.47 -15.48
N LEU A 46 1.23 -15.18 -15.52
CA LEU A 46 1.18 -14.36 -16.74
C LEU A 46 2.42 -14.63 -17.60
N SER A 47 2.24 -14.71 -18.92
CA SER A 47 3.37 -14.66 -19.85
C SER A 47 3.96 -13.25 -19.93
N GLU A 48 5.17 -13.14 -20.49
CA GLU A 48 5.82 -11.83 -20.69
C GLU A 48 4.95 -10.90 -21.55
N GLU A 49 4.30 -11.44 -22.58
CA GLU A 49 3.40 -10.70 -23.47
C GLU A 49 2.18 -10.16 -22.71
N GLN A 50 1.53 -11.00 -21.91
CA GLN A 50 0.37 -10.59 -21.11
C GLN A 50 0.75 -9.51 -20.08
N MET A 51 1.94 -9.62 -19.47
CA MET A 51 2.43 -8.61 -18.55
C MET A 51 2.66 -7.26 -19.25
N LYS A 52 3.23 -7.27 -20.46
CA LYS A 52 3.42 -6.05 -21.26
C LYS A 52 2.08 -5.39 -21.60
N GLU A 53 1.09 -6.17 -22.03
CA GLU A 53 -0.24 -5.66 -22.35
C GLU A 53 -0.92 -4.97 -21.16
N LEU A 54 -0.86 -5.60 -19.97
CA LEU A 54 -1.41 -4.99 -18.75
C LEU A 54 -0.70 -3.69 -18.36
N ILE A 55 0.63 -3.63 -18.54
CA ILE A 55 1.41 -2.40 -18.30
C ILE A 55 1.01 -1.31 -19.28
N TYR A 56 0.88 -1.63 -20.58
CA TYR A 56 0.44 -0.66 -21.59
C TYR A 56 -0.98 -0.14 -21.30
N LEU A 57 -1.89 -1.03 -20.89
CA LEU A 57 -3.25 -0.65 -20.48
C LEU A 57 -3.22 0.29 -19.28
N PHE A 58 -2.43 -0.03 -18.25
CA PHE A 58 -2.28 0.81 -17.07
C PHE A 58 -1.73 2.20 -17.42
N ILE A 59 -0.69 2.28 -18.27
CA ILE A 59 -0.13 3.55 -18.74
C ILE A 59 -1.16 4.34 -19.55
N GLY A 60 -1.93 3.70 -20.43
CA GLY A 60 -2.97 4.37 -21.21
C GLY A 60 -4.09 4.93 -20.33
N ALA A 61 -4.46 4.21 -19.26
CA ALA A 61 -5.48 4.65 -18.30
C ALA A 61 -5.03 5.87 -17.48
N THR A 62 -3.75 5.96 -17.11
CA THR A 62 -3.24 7.11 -16.33
C THR A 62 -3.08 8.39 -17.16
N HIS A 63 -2.96 8.29 -18.48
CA HIS A 63 -2.84 9.45 -19.39
C HIS A 63 -4.19 9.95 -19.94
N SER A 64 -5.29 9.23 -19.68
CA SER A 64 -6.64 9.61 -20.14
C SER A 64 -7.47 10.34 -19.07
N ILE A 65 -6.84 10.77 -17.97
CA ILE A 65 -7.46 11.49 -16.84
C ILE A 65 -6.89 12.91 -16.78
#